data_AF-A0A5C9EUY6-F1
#
_entry.id   AF-A0A5C9EUY6-F1
#
_cell.length_a   1.000
_cell.length_b   1.000
_cell.length_c   1.000
_cell.angle_alpha   90.00
_cell.angle_beta   90.00
_cell.angle_gamma   90.00
#
_symmetry.space_group_name_H-M   'P 1'
#
loop_
_entity.id
_entity.type
_entity.pdbx_description
1 polymer ?
#
loop_
_entity_poly.entity_id
_entity_poly.type
_entity_poly.pdbx_seq_one_letter_code
_entity_poly.pdbx_strand_id
1 'polypeptide(L)' 'MNISEYVVIKCPICHTEKEIEIPSKLIDKASHLTSVLISKSIVCDHTFHAFVDKNFAVRGYQKTDFELPSNI' A
#
# COMPACT_ATOMS: atom_id res chain seq x y z
N MET A 1 -19.62 6.17 12.04
CA MET A 1 -18.25 6.72 12.06
C MET A 1 -17.44 6.04 10.97
N ASN A 2 -16.77 6.78 10.10
CA ASN A 2 -15.74 6.22 9.22
C ASN A 2 -14.45 6.26 10.01
N ILE A 3 -13.94 5.10 10.40
CA ILE A 3 -12.70 4.99 11.14
C ILE A 3 -11.59 4.77 10.11
N SER A 4 -10.52 5.54 10.21
CA SER A 4 -9.32 5.44 9.40
C SER A 4 -8.12 5.40 10.32
N GLU A 5 -7.09 4.69 9.89
CA GLU A 5 -5.84 4.54 10.63
C GLU A 5 -4.69 4.98 9.73
N TYR A 6 -3.64 5.52 10.35
CA TYR A 6 -2.44 5.96 9.65
C TYR A 6 -1.41 4.83 9.61
N VAL A 7 -0.85 4.59 8.43
CA VAL A 7 0.15 3.56 8.18
C VAL A 7 1.39 4.18 7.54
N VAL A 8 2.55 3.96 8.14
CA VAL A 8 3.83 4.36 7.55
C VAL A 8 4.22 3.36 6.47
N ILE A 9 4.29 3.84 5.23
CA ILE A 9 4.68 3.07 4.06
C ILE A 9 6.08 3.48 3.63
N LYS A 10 6.97 2.48 3.52
CA LYS A 10 8.31 2.62 2.97
C LYS A 10 8.35 2.08 1.55
N CYS A 11 8.82 2.88 0.60
CA CYS A 11 9.07 2.39 -0.74
C CYS A 11 10.19 1.32 -0.72
N PRO A 12 9.98 0.10 -1.25
CA PRO A 12 11.00 -0.95 -1.28
C PRO A 12 12.10 -0.71 -2.34
N ILE A 13 12.02 0.38 -3.09
CA ILE A 13 12.94 0.72 -4.19
C ILE A 13 13.86 1.89 -3.79
N CYS A 14 13.30 3.02 -3.37
CA CYS A 14 14.06 4.21 -2.97
C CYS A 14 14.07 4.48 -1.46
N HIS A 15 13.36 3.68 -0.66
CA HIS A 15 13.29 3.80 0.80
C HIS A 15 12.66 5.10 1.33
N THR A 16 12.03 5.90 0.47
CA THR A 16 11.18 7.03 0.89
C THR A 16 10.03 6.53 1.76
N GLU A 17 9.79 7.20 2.87
CA GLU A 17 8.73 6.87 3.81
C GLU A 17 7.65 7.96 3.79
N LYS A 18 6.39 7.54 3.88
CA LYS A 18 5.26 8.46 4.02
C LYS A 18 4.16 7.79 4.83
N GLU A 19 3.53 8.59 5.69
CA GLU A 19 2.32 8.19 6.38
C GLU A 19 1.11 8.34 5.45
N ILE A 20 0.31 7.29 5.31
CA ILE A 20 -0.90 7.28 4.51
C ILE A 20 -2.11 6.91 5.37
N GLU A 21 -3.25 7.52 5.07
CA GLU A 21 -4.51 7.21 5.72
C GLU A 21 -5.20 6.03 5.02
N ILE A 22 -5.51 4.97 5.76
CA ILE A 22 -6.21 3.78 5.24
C ILE A 22 -7.56 3.64 5.96
N PRO A 23 -8.68 3.61 5.22
CA PRO A 23 -9.99 3.32 5.81
C PRO A 23 -10.04 1.91 6.42
N SER A 24 -10.41 1.80 7.69
CA SER A 24 -10.42 0.51 8.41
C SER A 24 -11.31 -0.55 7.74
N LYS A 25 -12.43 -0.10 7.15
CA LYS A 25 -13.37 -0.92 6.37
C LYS A 25 -12.73 -1.69 5.20
N LEU A 26 -11.58 -1.25 4.69
CA LEU A 26 -10.86 -1.94 3.61
C LEU A 26 -9.96 -3.07 4.14
N ILE A 27 -9.43 -2.91 5.36
CA ILE A 27 -8.56 -3.90 6.00
C ILE A 27 -9.39 -5.04 6.62
N ASP A 28 -10.53 -4.72 7.23
CA ASP A 28 -11.36 -5.69 7.96
C ASP A 28 -11.93 -6.83 7.09
N LYS A 29 -12.00 -6.64 5.77
CA LYS A 29 -12.57 -7.62 4.84
C LYS A 29 -11.61 -8.75 4.47
N ALA A 30 -10.31 -8.60 4.70
CA ALA A 30 -9.32 -9.61 4.33
C ALA A 30 -9.17 -10.70 5.42
N SER A 31 -8.90 -11.94 5.00
CA SER A 31 -8.67 -13.05 5.93
C SER A 31 -7.37 -12.89 6.73
N HIS A 32 -6.31 -12.39 6.10
CA HIS A 32 -4.99 -12.20 6.74
C HIS A 32 -4.28 -10.89 6.37
N LEU A 33 -3.98 -10.67 5.08
CA LEU A 33 -3.28 -9.48 4.60
C LEU A 33 -4.11 -8.79 3.51
N THR A 34 -4.18 -7.48 3.57
CA THR A 34 -4.73 -6.64 2.52
C THR A 34 -3.59 -6.14 1.63
N SER A 35 -3.69 -6.43 0.33
CA SER A 35 -2.78 -5.86 -0.67
C SER A 35 -3.25 -4.47 -1.07
N VAL A 36 -2.41 -3.47 -0.86
CA VAL A 36 -2.67 -2.07 -1.19
C VAL A 36 -1.73 -1.66 -2.32
N LEU A 37 -2.31 -1.32 -3.48
CA LEU A 37 -1.56 -0.73 -4.58
C LEU A 37 -1.18 0.71 -4.22
N ILE A 38 0.13 0.97 -4.16
CA ILE A 38 0.69 2.30 -4.00
C ILE A 38 1.08 2.80 -5.38
N SER A 39 0.21 3.61 -5.98
CA SER A 39 0.49 4.29 -7.24
C SER A 39 1.58 5.36 -7.10
N LYS A 40 2.15 5.74 -8.23
CA LYS A 40 3.07 6.88 -8.35
C LYS A 40 2.47 8.12 -7.68
N SER A 41 3.32 8.95 -7.11
CA SER A 41 2.98 10.20 -6.40
C SER A 41 2.28 10.02 -5.05
N ILE A 42 1.87 8.81 -4.65
CA ILE A 42 1.38 8.60 -3.27
C ILE A 42 2.54 8.71 -2.30
N VAL A 43 3.60 7.90 -2.47
CA VAL A 43 4.81 7.92 -1.62
C VAL A 43 6.01 8.50 -2.38
N CYS A 44 6.20 8.07 -3.62
CA CYS A 44 7.29 8.47 -4.52
C CYS A 44 6.92 8.11 -5.97
N ASP A 45 7.86 8.19 -6.92
CA ASP A 45 7.63 7.90 -8.34
C ASP A 45 7.55 6.40 -8.69
N HIS A 46 7.65 5.50 -7.69
CA HIS A 46 7.57 4.07 -7.89
C HIS A 46 6.17 3.53 -7.58
N THR A 47 5.71 2.60 -8.42
CA THR A 47 4.52 1.77 -8.16
C THR A 47 4.93 0.49 -7.45
N PHE A 48 4.25 0.14 -6.37
CA PHE A 48 4.47 -1.11 -5.62
C PHE A 48 3.24 -1.49 -4.82
N HIS A 49 3.17 -2.72 -4.34
CA HIS A 49 2.16 -3.17 -3.39
C HIS A 49 2.72 -3.21 -1.97
N ALA A 50 1.93 -2.78 -1.00
CA ALA A 50 2.17 -3.00 0.42
C ALA A 50 1.16 -4.01 0.96
N PHE A 51 1.63 -4.96 1.78
CA PHE A 51 0.77 -5.91 2.46
C PHE A 51 0.55 -5.44 3.90
N VAL A 52 -0.69 -5.07 4.22
CA VAL A 52 -1.08 -4.51 5.52
C VAL A 52 -1.95 -5.52 6.25
N ASP A 53 -1.66 -5.80 7.52
CA ASP A 53 -2.49 -6.68 8.36
C ASP A 53 -3.62 -5.93 9.08
N LYS A 54 -4.44 -6.65 9.85
CA LYS A 54 -5.56 -6.10 10.63
C LYS A 54 -5.17 -5.14 11.74
N ASN A 55 -3.89 -5.12 12.13
CA ASN A 55 -3.35 -4.18 13.10
C ASN A 55 -2.71 -2.98 12.40
N PHE A 56 -2.98 -2.79 11.10
CA PHE A 56 -2.44 -1.70 10.29
C PHE A 56 -0.90 -1.73 10.20
N ALA A 57 -0.30 -2.90 10.44
CA ALA A 57 1.12 -3.10 10.32
C ALA A 57 1.48 -3.58 8.90
N VAL A 58 2.49 -2.97 8.30
CA VAL A 58 3.03 -3.42 7.02
C VAL A 58 3.87 -4.68 7.24
N ARG A 59 3.51 -5.77 6.55
CA ARG A 59 4.15 -7.09 6.66
C ARG A 59 5.08 -7.43 5.50
N GLY A 60 5.01 -6.66 4.42
CA GLY A 60 5.89 -6.82 3.28
C GLY A 60 5.52 -5.92 2.12
N TYR A 61 6.33 -6.00 1.07
CA TYR A 61 6.13 -5.27 -0.16
C TYR A 61 6.30 -6.20 -1.35
N GLN A 62 5.63 -5.88 -2.45
CA GLN A 62 5.87 -6.47 -3.77
C GLN A 62 6.18 -5.37 -4.76
N LYS A 63 7.30 -5.50 -5.46
CA LYS A 63 7.70 -4.58 -6.54
C LYS A 63 6.93 -4.93 -7.80
N THR A 64 6.56 -3.93 -8.58
CA THR A 64 6.01 -4.13 -9.92
C THR A 64 7.18 -4.23 -10.90
N ASP A 65 7.44 -5.43 -11.43
CA ASP A 65 8.52 -5.64 -12.41
C ASP A 65 8.19 -5.06 -13.79
N PHE A 66 6.91 -5.06 -14.17
CA PHE A 66 6.43 -4.55 -15.45
C PHE A 66 5.00 -4.03 -15.35
N GLU A 67 4.72 -2.89 -15.96
CA GLU A 67 3.38 -2.28 -16.07
C GLU A 67 3.02 -2.22 -17.56
N LEU A 68 1.93 -2.87 -17.95
CA LEU A 68 1.46 -2.80 -19.34
C LEU A 68 0.89 -1.40 -19.62
N PRO A 69 1.24 -0.77 -20.75
CA PRO A 69 0.56 0.46 -21.17
C PRO A 69 -0.93 0.18 -21.42
N SER A 70 -1.76 1.18 -21.11
CA SER A 70 -3.24 1.12 -21.16
C SER A 70 -3.86 0.92 -22.55
N ASN A 71 -3.05 0.71 -23.58
CA ASN A 71 -3.45 0.76 -24.99
C ASN A 71 -2.77 -0.33 -25.82
N ILE A 72 -2.74 -1.55 -25.26
CA ILE A 72 -2.44 -2.80 -25.98
C ILE A 72 -3.74 -3.50 -26.33
#